data_AF-A0A560GWX1-F1
#
_entry.id   AF-A0A560GWX1-F1
#
_cell.length_a   1.000
_cell.length_b   1.000
_cell.length_c   1.000
_cell.angle_alpha   90.00
_cell.angle_beta   90.00
_cell.angle_gamma   90.00
#
_symmetry.space_group_name_H-M   'P 1'
#
loop_
_entity.id
_entity.type
_entity.pdbx_description
1 polymer ?
#
loop_
_entity_poly.entity_id
_entity_poly.type
_entity_poly.pdbx_seq_one_letter_code
_entity_poly.pdbx_strand_id
1 'polypeptide(L)'
;MDDQTETLVFLTYPESFGARGRVERIDTHISHVFLAGDRAYKLKRAVRYSYLDYSTVERRRHFCLAELAVNRRFAPNLYLGLRPVLRTPDGLILGPEWAAGEDEPPLPEGQVVDWLLVMRRFDQDALLDRMATQGRLTPSLMLDLADRLARLHRAQPARMDGGGAQGLGEAIAITRANLKPGDAFTAGEIRAWNAKAQAALAAQGFLLDARRDAGRVRDCHGDLHLGNVCLVDGAPTPFDAIEFDPSLARTDVLYDLAFLLMDLCFRERTDLASLVLNRYLDLTGEDVPSPEGRPVGGLPALPLFLSVRAAVRAQVTAAAARRQTTPTQKTAGAVEADRYLQLALEFLRRDRPRLVAVGGFSGTGKSTLARDLAPLLGVAPGARVLRTDVIRKQLFGLAPDQALPDEAYTPAVGATVYDRLRTQAVACLAAGRSVILDAVFARPEERELAAKVAAEARMRFTGLWLQAPENILAERLRRREQDPVRDASDADLPVLLSQMCRGAGDVRWAILDAGMPPAAVLRQAEELALRPAAEGRTGRPPTGRAARSVDPIFGSGPFPGMR
;
A
#
# COMPACT_ATOMS: atom_id res chain seq x y z
N MET A 1 -6.05 -37.56 -12.50
CA MET A 1 -6.84 -36.35 -12.21
C MET A 1 -8.23 -36.63 -12.73
N ASP A 2 -9.27 -36.28 -11.98
CA ASP A 2 -10.64 -36.49 -12.45
C ASP A 2 -10.88 -35.75 -13.78
N ASP A 3 -11.68 -36.35 -14.66
CA ASP A 3 -12.13 -35.69 -15.88
C ASP A 3 -13.28 -34.71 -15.55
N GLN A 4 -13.06 -33.43 -15.84
CA GLN A 4 -14.05 -32.36 -15.66
C GLN A 4 -14.74 -31.97 -16.98
N THR A 5 -14.47 -32.64 -18.10
CA THR A 5 -14.96 -32.23 -19.43
C THR A 5 -16.49 -32.12 -19.47
N GLU A 6 -17.20 -33.13 -18.97
CA GLU A 6 -18.67 -33.13 -18.92
C GLU A 6 -19.20 -32.01 -18.00
N THR A 7 -18.63 -31.86 -16.80
CA THR A 7 -18.98 -30.78 -15.85
C THR A 7 -18.77 -29.40 -16.46
N LEU A 8 -17.67 -29.19 -17.19
CA LEU A 8 -17.38 -27.91 -17.84
C LEU A 8 -18.40 -27.58 -18.92
N VAL A 9 -18.79 -28.57 -19.73
CA VAL A 9 -19.83 -28.38 -20.76
C VAL A 9 -21.17 -28.08 -20.10
N PHE A 10 -21.58 -28.87 -19.09
CA PHE A 10 -22.80 -28.65 -18.33
C PHE A 10 -22.89 -27.22 -17.78
N LEU A 11 -21.81 -26.69 -17.19
CA LEU A 11 -21.79 -25.34 -16.60
C LEU A 11 -21.73 -24.19 -17.62
N THR A 12 -21.66 -24.46 -18.92
CA THR A 12 -21.80 -23.39 -19.94
C THR A 12 -23.24 -23.05 -20.27
N TYR A 13 -24.19 -23.90 -19.88
CA TYR A 13 -25.62 -23.71 -20.15
C TYR A 13 -26.29 -22.94 -19.01
N PRO A 14 -27.06 -21.87 -19.30
CA PRO A 14 -27.77 -21.11 -18.27
C PRO A 14 -28.83 -21.93 -17.53
N GLU A 15 -29.43 -22.92 -18.22
CA GLU A 15 -30.41 -23.85 -17.66
C GLU A 15 -29.85 -24.65 -16.48
N SER A 16 -28.56 -24.96 -16.49
CA SER A 16 -27.85 -25.66 -15.42
C SER A 16 -27.92 -24.90 -14.09
N PHE A 17 -28.07 -23.58 -14.13
CA PHE A 17 -28.18 -22.71 -12.95
C PHE A 17 -29.63 -22.29 -12.66
N GLY A 18 -30.59 -22.68 -13.49
CA GLY A 18 -31.95 -22.11 -13.46
C GLY A 18 -31.96 -20.61 -13.82
N ALA A 19 -30.92 -20.12 -14.50
CA ALA A 19 -30.75 -18.72 -14.86
C ALA A 19 -31.25 -18.45 -16.29
N ARG A 20 -31.47 -17.18 -16.61
CA ARG A 20 -31.72 -16.71 -17.99
C ARG A 20 -30.50 -15.96 -18.51
N GLY A 21 -30.29 -15.96 -19.82
CA GLY A 21 -29.22 -15.21 -20.49
C GLY A 21 -27.96 -16.04 -20.75
N ARG A 22 -26.84 -15.37 -21.05
CA ARG A 22 -25.56 -16.04 -21.38
C ARG A 22 -24.75 -16.28 -20.10
N VAL A 23 -24.16 -17.47 -20.00
CA VAL A 23 -23.11 -17.76 -19.02
C VAL A 23 -21.77 -17.27 -19.56
N GLU A 24 -21.10 -16.41 -18.81
CA GLU A 24 -19.74 -15.99 -19.10
C GLU A 24 -18.75 -16.87 -18.32
N ARG A 25 -17.68 -17.32 -18.97
CA ARG A 25 -16.64 -18.14 -18.34
C ARG A 25 -15.34 -17.36 -18.24
N ILE A 26 -14.79 -17.31 -17.04
CA ILE A 26 -13.50 -16.72 -16.72
C ILE A 26 -12.59 -17.84 -16.21
N ASP A 27 -11.45 -18.05 -16.87
CA ASP A 27 -10.48 -19.07 -16.48
C ASP A 27 -9.33 -18.43 -15.70
N THR A 28 -9.05 -18.97 -14.51
CA THR A 28 -7.87 -18.61 -13.71
C THR A 28 -6.82 -19.72 -13.78
N HIS A 29 -5.69 -19.55 -13.07
CA HIS A 29 -4.66 -20.59 -13.05
C HIS A 29 -5.20 -21.92 -12.51
N ILE A 30 -6.03 -21.88 -11.45
CA ILE A 30 -6.45 -23.03 -10.65
C ILE A 30 -7.97 -23.19 -10.56
N SER A 31 -8.75 -22.33 -11.23
CA SER A 31 -10.22 -22.40 -11.20
C SER A 31 -10.86 -21.97 -12.52
N HIS A 32 -12.11 -22.37 -12.70
CA HIS A 32 -13.04 -21.92 -13.72
C HIS A 32 -14.18 -21.17 -13.02
N VAL A 33 -14.49 -19.95 -13.43
CA VAL A 33 -15.56 -19.13 -12.85
C VAL A 33 -16.65 -18.93 -13.90
N PHE A 34 -17.88 -19.32 -13.56
CA PHE A 34 -19.06 -19.18 -14.42
C PHE A 34 -19.96 -18.09 -13.87
N LEU A 35 -20.19 -17.03 -14.63
CA LEU A 35 -21.07 -15.93 -14.26
C LEU A 35 -22.45 -16.18 -14.89
N ALA A 36 -23.45 -16.44 -14.05
CA ALA A 36 -24.82 -16.73 -14.47
C ALA A 36 -25.80 -15.91 -13.63
N GLY A 37 -26.58 -15.04 -14.29
CA GLY A 37 -27.44 -14.08 -13.59
C GLY A 37 -26.65 -13.16 -12.65
N ASP A 38 -27.09 -13.11 -11.40
CA ASP A 38 -26.51 -12.36 -10.27
C ASP A 38 -25.47 -13.17 -9.46
N ARG A 39 -25.14 -14.39 -9.89
CA ARG A 39 -24.21 -15.29 -9.21
C ARG A 39 -22.96 -15.57 -10.03
N ALA A 40 -21.89 -15.91 -9.31
CA ALA A 40 -20.67 -16.46 -9.84
C ALA A 40 -20.42 -17.83 -9.21
N TYR A 41 -20.08 -18.83 -10.02
CA TYR A 41 -19.85 -20.20 -9.59
C TYR A 41 -18.41 -20.59 -9.90
N LYS A 42 -17.60 -20.75 -8.85
CA LYS A 42 -16.17 -21.10 -8.98
C LYS A 42 -16.00 -22.60 -8.82
N LEU A 43 -15.56 -23.24 -9.91
CA LEU A 43 -15.16 -24.65 -9.98
C LEU A 43 -13.64 -24.74 -9.89
N LYS A 44 -13.11 -25.50 -8.93
CA LYS A 44 -11.66 -25.74 -8.84
C LYS A 44 -11.21 -26.69 -9.96
N ARG A 45 -10.08 -26.40 -10.61
CA ARG A 45 -9.56 -27.25 -11.69
C ARG A 45 -9.04 -28.57 -11.11
N ALA A 46 -9.27 -29.69 -11.79
CA ALA A 46 -8.69 -30.98 -11.45
C ALA A 46 -7.19 -31.00 -11.80
N VAL A 47 -6.38 -30.35 -10.96
CA VAL A 47 -4.92 -30.20 -11.15
C VAL A 47 -4.15 -30.64 -9.91
N ARG A 48 -2.89 -31.01 -10.10
CA ARG A 48 -1.93 -31.26 -9.03
C ARG A 48 -0.62 -30.54 -9.33
N TYR A 49 -0.28 -29.57 -8.50
CA TYR A 49 0.98 -28.84 -8.49
C TYR A 49 1.77 -29.20 -7.21
N SER A 50 3.02 -28.75 -7.12
CA SER A 50 3.85 -29.01 -5.95
C SER A 50 3.33 -28.36 -4.66
N TYR A 51 2.50 -27.32 -4.79
CA TYR A 51 1.94 -26.52 -3.70
C TYR A 51 0.41 -26.65 -3.58
N LEU A 52 -0.23 -27.45 -4.44
CA LEU A 52 -1.68 -27.52 -4.55
C LEU A 52 -2.15 -28.86 -5.10
N ASP A 53 -3.12 -29.51 -4.45
CA ASP A 53 -3.71 -30.75 -4.96
C ASP A 53 -5.24 -30.68 -4.98
N TYR A 54 -5.79 -30.45 -6.17
CA TYR A 54 -7.23 -30.46 -6.47
C TYR A 54 -7.63 -31.70 -7.30
N SER A 55 -6.80 -32.75 -7.28
CA SER A 55 -6.91 -33.86 -8.24
C SER A 55 -8.14 -34.75 -8.07
N THR A 56 -8.80 -34.74 -6.91
CA THR A 56 -10.01 -35.52 -6.60
C THR A 56 -11.17 -34.64 -6.15
N VAL A 57 -12.41 -35.11 -6.33
CA VAL A 57 -13.64 -34.43 -5.91
C VAL A 57 -13.61 -34.05 -4.42
N GLU A 58 -13.14 -34.95 -3.55
CA GLU A 58 -13.07 -34.75 -2.11
C GLU A 58 -12.10 -33.63 -1.75
N ARG A 59 -10.96 -33.54 -2.46
CA ARG A 59 -10.02 -32.44 -2.27
C ARG A 59 -10.60 -31.12 -2.74
N ARG A 60 -11.28 -31.10 -3.89
CA ARG A 60 -11.98 -29.89 -4.38
C ARG A 60 -13.04 -29.43 -3.39
N ARG A 61 -13.83 -30.35 -2.82
CA ARG A 61 -14.77 -30.06 -1.72
C ARG A 61 -14.06 -29.40 -0.53
N HIS A 62 -13.01 -30.04 -0.02
CA HIS A 62 -12.24 -29.55 1.11
C HIS A 62 -11.74 -28.12 0.89
N PHE A 63 -11.15 -27.84 -0.29
CA PHE A 63 -10.64 -26.51 -0.57
C PHE A 63 -11.75 -25.49 -0.89
N CYS A 64 -12.89 -25.88 -1.45
CA CYS A 64 -14.03 -24.97 -1.58
C CYS A 64 -14.53 -24.52 -0.19
N LEU A 65 -14.54 -25.44 0.79
CA LEU A 65 -14.88 -25.10 2.17
C LEU A 65 -13.83 -24.23 2.85
N ALA A 66 -12.54 -24.53 2.64
CA ALA A 66 -11.46 -23.68 3.13
C ALA A 66 -11.56 -22.27 2.53
N GLU A 67 -11.82 -22.15 1.23
CA GLU A 67 -11.96 -20.86 0.55
C GLU A 67 -13.15 -20.07 1.11
N LEU A 68 -14.30 -20.72 1.28
CA LEU A 68 -15.48 -20.11 1.89
C LEU A 68 -15.18 -19.59 3.31
N ALA A 69 -14.54 -20.42 4.14
CA ALA A 69 -14.22 -20.06 5.52
C ALA A 69 -13.22 -18.88 5.61
N VAL A 70 -12.15 -18.92 4.81
CA VAL A 70 -11.13 -17.87 4.79
C VAL A 70 -11.71 -16.56 4.25
N ASN A 71 -12.40 -16.62 3.12
CA ASN A 71 -12.79 -15.40 2.41
C ASN A 71 -14.01 -14.70 2.98
N ARG A 72 -14.88 -15.41 3.71
CA ARG A 72 -15.98 -14.75 4.45
C ARG A 72 -15.51 -13.77 5.52
N ARG A 73 -14.27 -13.91 5.99
CA ARG A 73 -13.65 -12.91 6.88
C ARG A 73 -13.49 -11.55 6.20
N PHE A 74 -13.24 -11.55 4.88
CA PHE A 74 -12.98 -10.35 4.09
C PHE A 74 -14.24 -9.87 3.36
N ALA A 75 -15.03 -10.80 2.82
CA ALA A 75 -16.16 -10.52 1.95
C ALA A 75 -17.38 -11.41 2.25
N PRO A 76 -18.00 -11.31 3.43
CA PRO A 76 -19.09 -12.20 3.84
C PRO A 76 -20.31 -12.16 2.91
N ASN A 77 -20.59 -11.00 2.28
CA ASN A 77 -21.69 -10.82 1.33
C ASN A 77 -21.33 -11.24 -0.10
N LEU A 78 -20.07 -11.60 -0.35
CA LEU A 78 -19.61 -12.08 -1.65
C LEU A 78 -19.58 -13.61 -1.69
N TYR A 79 -19.23 -14.26 -0.58
CA TYR A 79 -19.07 -15.71 -0.47
C TYR A 79 -20.31 -16.33 0.18
N LEU A 80 -21.19 -16.92 -0.64
CA LEU A 80 -22.56 -17.23 -0.27
C LEU A 80 -22.76 -18.68 0.19
N GLY A 81 -22.00 -19.64 -0.37
CA GLY A 81 -22.20 -21.05 -0.06
C GLY A 81 -21.50 -22.00 -1.02
N LEU A 82 -21.87 -23.28 -0.99
CA LEU A 82 -21.41 -24.31 -1.92
C LEU A 82 -22.58 -25.00 -2.61
N ARG A 83 -22.33 -25.57 -3.79
CA ARG A 83 -23.28 -26.49 -4.48
C ARG A 83 -22.56 -27.71 -5.03
N PRO A 84 -23.05 -28.93 -4.80
CA PRO A 84 -22.53 -30.11 -5.45
C PRO A 84 -23.04 -30.19 -6.90
N VAL A 85 -22.19 -30.67 -7.80
CA VAL A 85 -22.59 -31.15 -9.12
C VAL A 85 -22.83 -32.65 -8.99
N LEU A 86 -24.04 -33.09 -9.33
CA LEU A 86 -24.49 -34.47 -9.16
C LEU A 86 -24.69 -35.13 -10.52
N ARG A 87 -24.23 -36.37 -10.65
CA ARG A 87 -24.61 -37.25 -11.76
C ARG A 87 -25.80 -38.10 -11.35
N THR A 88 -26.87 -37.98 -12.14
CA THR A 88 -28.12 -38.74 -12.03
C THR A 88 -28.31 -39.60 -13.28
N PRO A 89 -29.28 -40.53 -13.30
CA PRO A 89 -29.63 -41.27 -14.51
C PRO A 89 -29.99 -40.38 -15.71
N ASP A 90 -30.53 -39.18 -15.46
CA ASP A 90 -30.98 -38.24 -16.49
C ASP A 90 -29.91 -37.20 -16.90
N GLY A 91 -28.70 -37.31 -16.35
CA GLY A 91 -27.57 -36.43 -16.62
C GLY A 91 -27.06 -35.66 -15.40
N LEU A 92 -26.31 -34.58 -15.65
CA LEU A 92 -25.78 -33.71 -14.60
C LEU A 92 -26.83 -32.70 -14.11
N ILE A 93 -26.90 -32.51 -12.80
CA ILE A 93 -27.72 -31.48 -12.15
C ILE A 93 -26.91 -30.74 -11.09
N LEU A 94 -27.34 -29.54 -10.72
CA LEU A 94 -26.85 -28.88 -9.51
C LEU A 94 -27.72 -29.27 -8.31
N GLY A 95 -27.09 -29.85 -7.29
CA GLY A 95 -27.76 -30.15 -6.02
C GLY A 95 -28.15 -28.89 -5.23
N PRO A 96 -28.72 -29.07 -4.03
CA PRO A 96 -29.16 -27.96 -3.18
C PRO A 96 -27.98 -27.05 -2.81
N GLU A 97 -28.27 -25.76 -2.64
CA GLU A 97 -27.30 -24.79 -2.15
C GLU A 97 -27.11 -24.95 -0.65
N TRP A 98 -25.85 -25.16 -0.25
CA TRP A 98 -25.39 -25.11 1.12
C TRP A 98 -24.98 -23.69 1.44
N ALA A 99 -25.85 -22.93 2.11
CA ALA A 99 -25.57 -21.55 2.46
C ALA A 99 -24.47 -21.46 3.53
N ALA A 100 -23.68 -20.39 3.45
CA ALA A 100 -22.52 -20.24 4.31
C ALA A 100 -22.90 -20.00 5.78
N GLY A 101 -22.45 -20.90 6.65
CA GLY A 101 -22.76 -20.86 8.09
C GLY A 101 -23.88 -21.81 8.51
N GLU A 102 -24.49 -22.52 7.57
CA GLU A 102 -25.41 -23.63 7.84
C GLU A 102 -24.66 -24.96 7.88
N ASP A 103 -25.29 -26.00 8.45
CA ASP A 103 -24.80 -27.37 8.36
C ASP A 103 -24.94 -27.89 6.92
N GLU A 104 -24.08 -28.83 6.55
CA GLU A 104 -24.16 -29.46 5.22
C GLU A 104 -25.51 -30.17 5.06
N PRO A 105 -26.30 -29.81 4.02
CA PRO A 105 -27.56 -30.48 3.78
C PRO A 105 -27.31 -31.94 3.39
N PRO A 106 -28.26 -32.86 3.67
CA PRO A 106 -28.16 -34.23 3.18
C PRO A 106 -28.00 -34.24 1.65
N LEU A 107 -26.99 -34.97 1.18
CA LEU A 107 -26.73 -35.09 -0.25
C LEU A 107 -27.89 -35.85 -0.92
N PRO A 108 -28.45 -35.34 -2.03
CA PRO A 108 -29.46 -36.07 -2.80
C PRO A 108 -28.91 -37.38 -3.36
N GLU A 109 -29.80 -38.29 -3.76
CA GLU A 109 -29.41 -39.47 -4.52
C GLU A 109 -28.67 -39.09 -5.82
N GLY A 110 -27.49 -39.67 -6.03
CA GLY A 110 -26.63 -39.38 -7.17
C GLY A 110 -25.15 -39.37 -6.79
N GLN A 111 -24.27 -39.52 -7.78
CA GLN A 111 -22.83 -39.42 -7.54
C GLN A 111 -22.40 -37.95 -7.55
N VAL A 112 -21.79 -37.46 -6.48
CA VAL A 112 -21.16 -36.13 -6.50
C VAL A 112 -19.92 -36.19 -7.41
N VAL A 113 -19.92 -35.39 -8.48
CA VAL A 113 -18.82 -35.35 -9.46
C VAL A 113 -17.97 -34.09 -9.33
N ASP A 114 -18.50 -33.02 -8.72
CA ASP A 114 -17.70 -31.84 -8.37
C ASP A 114 -18.40 -30.92 -7.38
N TRP A 115 -17.72 -29.84 -6.99
CA TRP A 115 -18.22 -28.81 -6.09
C TRP A 115 -18.00 -27.40 -6.65
N LEU A 116 -19.03 -26.57 -6.51
CA LEU A 116 -19.00 -25.15 -6.86
C LEU A 116 -19.00 -24.31 -5.60
N LEU A 117 -18.08 -23.37 -5.50
CA LEU A 117 -18.19 -22.26 -4.57
C LEU A 117 -19.15 -21.23 -5.19
N VAL A 118 -20.21 -20.88 -4.45
CA VAL A 118 -21.23 -19.94 -4.88
C VAL A 118 -20.90 -18.56 -4.33
N MET A 119 -20.82 -17.60 -5.23
CA MET A 119 -20.50 -16.21 -4.93
C MET A 119 -21.54 -15.27 -5.51
N ARG A 120 -21.69 -14.08 -4.92
CA ARG A 120 -22.40 -12.97 -5.55
C ARG A 120 -21.57 -12.49 -6.76
N ARG A 121 -22.20 -12.29 -7.91
CA ARG A 121 -21.53 -11.66 -9.06
C ARG A 121 -21.34 -10.18 -8.77
N PHE A 122 -20.20 -9.63 -9.15
CA PHE A 122 -19.95 -8.19 -9.18
C PHE A 122 -19.41 -7.77 -10.54
N ASP A 123 -19.58 -6.48 -10.85
CA ASP A 123 -19.06 -5.90 -12.08
C ASP A 123 -17.54 -5.99 -12.11
N GLN A 124 -16.98 -6.53 -13.19
CA GLN A 124 -15.54 -6.68 -13.32
C GLN A 124 -14.83 -5.32 -13.40
N ASP A 125 -15.51 -4.26 -13.84
CA ASP A 125 -14.99 -2.89 -13.82
C ASP A 125 -14.99 -2.27 -12.41
N ALA A 126 -15.47 -3.01 -11.41
CA ALA A 126 -15.34 -2.68 -10.00
C ALA A 126 -14.09 -3.29 -9.34
N LEU A 127 -13.28 -4.08 -10.06
CA LEU A 127 -11.96 -4.51 -9.57
C LEU A 127 -11.02 -3.31 -9.46
N LEU A 128 -10.28 -3.21 -8.35
CA LEU A 128 -9.48 -2.01 -8.07
C LEU A 128 -8.28 -1.86 -9.01
N ASP A 129 -7.78 -2.94 -9.61
CA ASP A 129 -6.73 -2.85 -10.64
C ASP A 129 -7.26 -2.21 -11.94
N ARG A 130 -8.49 -2.52 -12.34
CA ARG A 130 -9.16 -1.87 -13.47
C ARG A 130 -9.53 -0.43 -13.14
N MET A 131 -10.08 -0.19 -11.96
CA MET A 131 -10.39 1.16 -11.50
C MET A 131 -9.14 2.04 -11.45
N ALA A 132 -7.97 1.49 -11.11
CA ALA A 132 -6.70 2.21 -11.14
C ALA A 132 -6.35 2.66 -12.57
N THR A 133 -6.42 1.76 -13.54
CA THR A 133 -6.18 2.07 -14.96
C THR A 133 -7.19 3.09 -15.53
N GLN A 134 -8.42 3.08 -15.01
CA GLN A 134 -9.47 4.03 -15.39
C GLN A 134 -9.43 5.36 -14.60
N GLY A 135 -8.48 5.54 -13.68
CA GLY A 135 -8.39 6.74 -12.83
C GLY A 135 -9.52 6.90 -11.81
N ARG A 136 -10.24 5.82 -11.48
CA ARG A 136 -11.42 5.81 -10.60
C ARG A 136 -11.09 5.57 -9.12
N LEU A 137 -9.84 5.29 -8.76
CA LEU A 137 -9.44 5.17 -7.35
C LEU A 137 -9.37 6.54 -6.69
N THR A 138 -10.15 6.72 -5.62
CA THR A 138 -10.23 7.95 -4.84
C THR A 138 -9.48 7.85 -3.51
N PRO A 139 -9.04 8.98 -2.93
CA PRO A 139 -8.47 9.02 -1.58
C PRO A 139 -9.40 8.42 -0.51
N SER A 140 -10.71 8.71 -0.57
CA SER A 140 -11.68 8.19 0.41
C SER A 140 -11.79 6.66 0.36
N LEU A 141 -11.80 6.07 -0.83
CA LEU A 141 -11.82 4.62 -1.01
C LEU A 141 -10.55 3.97 -0.42
N MET A 142 -9.40 4.60 -0.60
CA MET A 142 -8.13 4.10 -0.08
C MET A 142 -8.03 4.21 1.44
N LEU A 143 -8.60 5.26 2.03
CA LEU A 143 -8.71 5.39 3.48
C LEU A 143 -9.63 4.30 4.06
N ASP A 144 -10.81 4.04 3.47
CA ASP A 144 -11.70 2.95 3.93
C ASP A 144 -11.02 1.58 3.81
N LEU A 145 -10.27 1.34 2.71
CA LEU A 145 -9.50 0.12 2.56
C LEU A 145 -8.44 -0.03 3.66
N ALA A 146 -7.68 1.02 3.97
CA ALA A 146 -6.71 1.00 5.06
C ALA A 146 -7.36 0.68 6.43
N ASP A 147 -8.51 1.28 6.71
CA ASP A 147 -9.27 1.08 7.96
C ASP A 147 -9.79 -0.35 8.07
N ARG A 148 -10.30 -0.92 6.97
CA ARG A 148 -10.72 -2.33 6.89
C ARG A 148 -9.56 -3.27 7.13
N LEU A 149 -8.43 -3.06 6.46
CA LEU A 149 -7.25 -3.90 6.61
C LEU A 149 -6.69 -3.86 8.03
N ALA A 150 -6.61 -2.67 8.65
CA ALA A 150 -6.18 -2.55 10.04
C ALA A 150 -7.09 -3.33 11.00
N ARG A 151 -8.42 -3.29 10.80
CA ARG A 151 -9.38 -4.09 11.58
C ARG A 151 -9.23 -5.58 11.34
N LEU A 152 -9.13 -6.00 10.07
CA LEU A 152 -8.99 -7.40 9.69
C LEU A 152 -7.71 -8.02 10.25
N HIS A 153 -6.58 -7.33 10.11
CA HIS A 153 -5.31 -7.75 10.71
C HIS A 153 -5.43 -7.85 12.23
N ARG A 154 -5.99 -6.83 12.90
CA ARG A 154 -6.15 -6.83 14.37
C ARG A 154 -7.04 -7.96 14.88
N ALA A 155 -8.07 -8.34 14.13
CA ALA A 155 -9.00 -9.40 14.50
C ALA A 155 -8.40 -10.81 14.44
N GLN A 156 -7.30 -11.00 13.71
CA GLN A 156 -6.65 -12.32 13.61
C GLN A 156 -5.73 -12.62 14.79
N PRO A 157 -5.70 -13.87 15.28
CA PRO A 157 -4.78 -14.26 16.34
C PRO A 157 -3.33 -14.15 15.88
N ALA A 158 -2.44 -13.88 16.84
CA ALA A 158 -1.00 -13.94 16.61
C ALA A 158 -0.55 -15.37 16.30
N ARG A 159 0.42 -15.51 15.41
CA ARG A 159 1.04 -16.77 15.00
C ARG A 159 2.54 -16.74 15.27
N MET A 160 3.03 -17.77 15.95
CA MET A 160 4.47 -17.94 16.27
C MET A 160 5.10 -19.09 15.46
N ASP A 161 4.27 -19.90 14.81
CA ASP A 161 4.59 -21.10 14.06
C ASP A 161 4.74 -20.81 12.55
N GLY A 162 5.24 -19.62 12.20
CA GLY A 162 5.50 -19.20 10.83
C GLY A 162 5.92 -17.73 10.73
N GLY A 163 6.09 -17.24 9.50
CA GLY A 163 6.57 -15.88 9.24
C GLY A 163 8.00 -15.65 9.76
N GLY A 164 8.27 -14.43 10.24
CA GLY A 164 9.59 -14.02 10.70
C GLY A 164 10.65 -14.05 9.59
N ALA A 165 11.92 -14.12 9.98
CA ALA A 165 13.03 -14.16 9.03
C ALA A 165 13.01 -15.43 8.16
N GLN A 166 12.66 -16.57 8.75
CA GLN A 166 12.58 -17.86 8.05
C GLN A 166 11.52 -17.81 6.94
N GLY A 167 10.27 -17.45 7.27
CA GLY A 167 9.18 -17.44 6.29
C GLY A 167 9.45 -16.47 5.13
N LEU A 168 10.04 -15.31 5.40
CA LEU A 168 10.43 -14.38 4.34
C LEU A 168 11.60 -14.92 3.50
N GLY A 169 12.57 -15.60 4.12
CA GLY A 169 13.66 -16.28 3.44
C GLY A 169 13.18 -17.37 2.48
N GLU A 170 12.20 -18.17 2.91
CA GLU A 170 11.54 -19.18 2.08
C GLU A 170 10.81 -18.53 0.89
N ALA A 171 10.06 -17.45 1.12
CA ALA A 171 9.40 -16.70 0.05
C ALA A 171 10.42 -16.15 -0.98
N ILE A 172 11.56 -15.63 -0.55
CA ILE A 172 12.64 -15.19 -1.43
C ILE A 172 13.22 -16.35 -2.22
N ALA A 173 13.49 -17.49 -1.57
CA ALA A 173 14.07 -18.67 -2.21
C ALA A 173 13.14 -19.25 -3.29
N ILE A 174 11.84 -19.39 -2.99
CA ILE A 174 10.80 -19.81 -3.94
C ILE A 174 10.74 -18.83 -5.10
N THR A 175 10.71 -17.53 -4.82
CA THR A 175 10.61 -16.49 -5.85
C THR A 175 11.82 -16.53 -6.79
N ARG A 176 13.03 -16.59 -6.23
CA ARG A 176 14.27 -16.75 -7.00
C ARG A 176 14.23 -18.01 -7.87
N ALA A 177 13.74 -19.12 -7.34
CA ALA A 177 13.72 -20.39 -8.06
C ALA A 177 12.79 -20.34 -9.29
N ASN A 178 11.74 -19.54 -9.24
CA ASN A 178 10.72 -19.42 -10.28
C ASN A 178 11.00 -18.29 -11.30
N LEU A 179 11.83 -17.30 -10.96
CA LEU A 179 12.37 -16.36 -11.94
C LEU A 179 13.39 -17.08 -12.86
N LYS A 180 13.10 -17.15 -14.16
CA LYS A 180 13.98 -17.81 -15.14
C LYS A 180 14.57 -16.81 -16.13
N PRO A 181 15.88 -16.90 -16.44
CA PRO A 181 16.45 -16.13 -17.53
C PRO A 181 15.74 -16.41 -18.85
N GLY A 182 15.42 -15.38 -19.61
CA GLY A 182 14.68 -15.47 -20.88
C GLY A 182 13.16 -15.30 -20.74
N ASP A 183 12.61 -15.39 -19.52
CA ASP A 183 11.19 -15.13 -19.24
C ASP A 183 10.92 -13.65 -18.96
N ALA A 184 11.46 -12.77 -19.81
CA ALA A 184 11.59 -11.31 -19.64
C ALA A 184 12.81 -10.79 -18.86
N PHE A 185 13.53 -11.67 -18.16
CA PHE A 185 14.64 -11.27 -17.30
C PHE A 185 15.99 -11.77 -17.80
N THR A 186 17.04 -11.02 -17.54
CA THR A 186 18.42 -11.52 -17.67
C THR A 186 18.83 -12.30 -16.42
N ALA A 187 19.80 -13.22 -16.56
CA ALA A 187 20.39 -13.88 -15.41
C ALA A 187 21.09 -12.90 -14.45
N GLY A 188 21.57 -11.75 -14.97
CA GLY A 188 22.18 -10.69 -14.19
C GLY A 188 21.19 -10.01 -13.24
N GLU A 189 20.01 -9.65 -13.74
CA GLU A 189 18.96 -9.00 -12.94
C GLU A 189 18.43 -9.90 -11.84
N ILE A 190 18.18 -11.17 -12.14
CA ILE A 190 17.74 -12.15 -11.14
C ILE A 190 18.78 -12.30 -10.03
N ARG A 191 20.08 -12.39 -10.39
CA ARG A 191 21.18 -12.43 -9.40
C ARG A 191 21.25 -11.15 -8.59
N ALA A 192 21.12 -9.99 -9.23
CA ALA A 192 21.18 -8.69 -8.56
C ALA A 192 20.04 -8.52 -7.55
N TRP A 193 18.80 -8.87 -7.94
CA TRP A 193 17.66 -8.83 -7.03
C TRP A 193 17.86 -9.77 -5.86
N ASN A 194 18.19 -11.04 -6.12
CA ASN A 194 18.38 -12.03 -5.07
C ASN A 194 19.50 -11.61 -4.09
N ALA A 195 20.64 -11.11 -4.58
CA ALA A 195 21.73 -10.64 -3.73
C ALA A 195 21.29 -9.49 -2.81
N LYS A 196 20.56 -8.50 -3.34
CA LYS A 196 20.05 -7.38 -2.55
C LYS A 196 18.97 -7.81 -1.55
N ALA A 197 18.06 -8.70 -1.95
CA ALA A 197 16.99 -9.21 -1.10
C ALA A 197 17.58 -10.03 0.07
N GLN A 198 18.57 -10.89 -0.19
CA GLN A 198 19.28 -11.65 0.84
C GLN A 198 20.06 -10.73 1.80
N ALA A 199 20.74 -9.70 1.29
CA ALA A 199 21.43 -8.73 2.13
C ALA A 199 20.46 -7.93 3.03
N ALA A 200 19.30 -7.55 2.49
CA ALA A 200 18.25 -6.89 3.26
C ALA A 200 17.60 -7.83 4.30
N LEU A 201 17.36 -9.10 3.95
CA LEU A 201 16.88 -10.11 4.88
C LEU A 201 17.86 -10.31 6.03
N ALA A 202 19.16 -10.45 5.74
CA ALA A 202 20.19 -10.56 6.76
C ALA A 202 20.23 -9.34 7.69
N ALA A 203 20.05 -8.14 7.14
CA ALA A 203 20.02 -6.90 7.93
C ALA A 203 18.77 -6.76 8.82
N GLN A 204 17.63 -7.32 8.39
CA GLN A 204 16.34 -7.15 9.08
C GLN A 204 15.86 -8.42 9.80
N GLY A 205 16.59 -9.54 9.74
CA GLY A 205 16.14 -10.83 10.28
C GLY A 205 15.70 -10.76 11.74
N PHE A 206 16.52 -10.12 12.60
CA PHE A 206 16.16 -9.92 14.01
C PHE A 206 14.87 -9.12 14.19
N LEU A 207 14.66 -8.06 13.40
CA LEU A 207 13.42 -7.28 13.43
C LEU A 207 12.22 -8.13 13.02
N LEU A 208 12.35 -8.96 11.99
CA LEU A 208 11.27 -9.82 11.51
C LEU A 208 10.86 -10.85 12.58
N ASP A 209 11.83 -11.45 13.26
CA ASP A 209 11.57 -12.39 14.35
C ASP A 209 10.98 -11.66 15.58
N ALA A 210 11.51 -10.49 15.94
CA ALA A 210 10.95 -9.66 17.02
C ALA A 210 9.50 -9.24 16.74
N ARG A 211 9.17 -8.95 15.48
CA ARG A 211 7.80 -8.66 15.03
C ARG A 211 6.89 -9.87 15.14
N ARG A 212 7.34 -11.06 14.72
CA ARG A 212 6.61 -12.32 14.96
C ARG A 212 6.32 -12.51 16.44
N ASP A 213 7.35 -12.40 17.26
CA ASP A 213 7.27 -12.62 18.71
C ASP A 213 6.40 -11.55 19.41
N ALA A 214 6.20 -10.39 18.79
CA ALA A 214 5.26 -9.33 19.20
C ALA A 214 3.84 -9.48 18.59
N GLY A 215 3.53 -10.63 17.99
CA GLY A 215 2.21 -10.96 17.45
C GLY A 215 1.84 -10.21 16.17
N ARG A 216 2.83 -9.82 15.36
CA ARG A 216 2.63 -9.18 14.05
C ARG A 216 2.55 -10.16 12.89
N VAL A 217 2.89 -11.42 13.11
CA VAL A 217 2.58 -12.49 12.16
C VAL A 217 1.20 -13.04 12.47
N ARG A 218 0.33 -13.09 11.45
CA ARG A 218 -1.09 -13.46 11.55
C ARG A 218 -1.53 -14.19 10.29
N ASP A 219 -2.69 -14.83 10.32
CA ASP A 219 -3.31 -15.39 9.12
C ASP A 219 -3.91 -14.24 8.29
N CYS A 220 -3.09 -13.64 7.42
CA CYS A 220 -3.45 -12.47 6.61
C CYS A 220 -4.14 -12.89 5.30
N HIS A 221 -4.20 -11.99 4.30
CA HIS A 221 -4.78 -12.31 2.99
C HIS A 221 -3.86 -13.21 2.15
N GLY A 222 -2.55 -12.99 2.23
CA GLY A 222 -1.52 -13.74 1.49
C GLY A 222 -1.30 -13.24 0.06
N ASP A 223 -2.36 -12.75 -0.60
CA ASP A 223 -2.34 -12.24 -1.99
C ASP A 223 -3.08 -10.89 -2.18
N LEU A 224 -2.83 -9.93 -1.29
CA LEU A 224 -3.55 -8.65 -1.23
C LEU A 224 -3.12 -7.62 -2.31
N HIS A 225 -3.23 -7.95 -3.58
CA HIS A 225 -3.00 -7.00 -4.68
C HIS A 225 -4.31 -6.38 -5.19
N LEU A 226 -4.28 -5.31 -6.01
CA LEU A 226 -5.49 -4.58 -6.42
C LEU A 226 -6.48 -5.45 -7.21
N GLY A 227 -5.99 -6.44 -7.95
CA GLY A 227 -6.85 -7.41 -8.64
C GLY A 227 -7.66 -8.34 -7.71
N ASN A 228 -7.33 -8.37 -6.41
CA ASN A 228 -8.00 -9.16 -5.37
C ASN A 228 -8.74 -8.23 -4.38
N VAL A 229 -9.09 -7.02 -4.83
CA VAL A 229 -9.96 -6.10 -4.10
C VAL A 229 -10.99 -5.56 -5.09
N CYS A 230 -12.27 -5.61 -4.73
CA CYS A 230 -13.36 -5.12 -5.56
C CYS A 230 -14.21 -4.07 -4.82
N LEU A 231 -14.87 -3.19 -5.55
CA LEU A 231 -15.87 -2.27 -5.00
C LEU A 231 -17.23 -2.95 -4.98
N VAL A 232 -17.74 -3.23 -3.79
CA VAL A 232 -19.00 -3.94 -3.57
C VAL A 232 -19.86 -3.12 -2.63
N ASP A 233 -21.06 -2.76 -3.06
CA ASP A 233 -21.99 -1.90 -2.31
C ASP A 233 -21.34 -0.58 -1.84
N GLY A 234 -20.46 -0.01 -2.67
CA GLY A 234 -19.70 1.21 -2.38
C GLY A 234 -18.49 1.04 -1.46
N ALA A 235 -18.17 -0.18 -1.03
CA ALA A 235 -17.06 -0.49 -0.12
C ALA A 235 -15.93 -1.28 -0.80
N PRO A 236 -14.65 -0.95 -0.55
CA PRO A 236 -13.52 -1.75 -1.00
C PRO A 236 -13.47 -3.05 -0.20
N THR A 237 -13.52 -4.17 -0.92
CA THR A 237 -13.73 -5.50 -0.36
C THR A 237 -12.63 -6.44 -0.90
N PRO A 238 -11.63 -6.80 -0.06
CA PRO A 238 -10.67 -7.84 -0.41
C PRO A 238 -11.38 -9.18 -0.59
N PHE A 239 -10.93 -9.97 -1.57
CA PHE A 239 -11.47 -11.29 -1.87
C PHE A 239 -10.37 -12.17 -2.48
N ASP A 240 -10.61 -13.47 -2.58
CA ASP A 240 -9.64 -14.45 -3.11
C ASP A 240 -8.34 -14.53 -2.27
N ALA A 241 -8.46 -14.41 -0.95
CA ALA A 241 -7.41 -14.72 0.00
C ALA A 241 -6.99 -16.19 -0.08
N ILE A 242 -5.68 -16.45 0.04
CA ILE A 242 -5.09 -17.79 -0.14
C ILE A 242 -5.63 -18.73 0.95
N GLU A 243 -6.26 -19.81 0.52
CA GLU A 243 -6.81 -20.86 1.38
C GLU A 243 -6.02 -22.16 1.34
N PHE A 244 -5.25 -22.38 0.27
CA PHE A 244 -4.71 -23.71 -0.04
C PHE A 244 -3.34 -24.02 0.59
N ASP A 245 -2.60 -22.99 0.97
CA ASP A 245 -1.33 -23.11 1.67
C ASP A 245 -1.27 -22.06 2.80
N PRO A 246 -1.53 -22.47 4.06
CA PRO A 246 -1.50 -21.57 5.20
C PRO A 246 -0.17 -20.84 5.39
N SER A 247 0.95 -21.41 4.91
CA SER A 247 2.27 -20.77 5.04
C SER A 247 2.38 -19.48 4.23
N LEU A 248 1.63 -19.37 3.13
CA LEU A 248 1.62 -18.19 2.27
C LEU A 248 0.75 -17.05 2.84
N ALA A 249 -0.27 -17.38 3.63
CA ALA A 249 -1.15 -16.42 4.29
C ALA A 249 -0.66 -16.03 5.69
N ARG A 250 0.06 -16.93 6.38
CA ARG A 250 0.67 -16.69 7.70
C ARG A 250 1.89 -15.81 7.58
N THR A 251 1.67 -14.51 7.60
CA THR A 251 2.69 -13.51 7.28
C THR A 251 2.63 -12.33 8.23
N ASP A 252 3.69 -11.52 8.20
CA ASP A 252 3.69 -10.22 8.87
C ASP A 252 2.61 -9.32 8.26
N VAL A 253 1.82 -8.63 9.10
CA VAL A 253 0.75 -7.73 8.64
C VAL A 253 1.23 -6.62 7.69
N LEU A 254 2.48 -6.17 7.82
CA LEU A 254 3.06 -5.21 6.88
C LEU A 254 3.56 -5.87 5.60
N TYR A 255 3.90 -7.17 5.61
CA TYR A 255 4.20 -7.92 4.39
C TYR A 255 2.94 -8.22 3.56
N ASP A 256 1.79 -8.40 4.22
CA ASP A 256 0.49 -8.46 3.55
C ASP A 256 0.11 -7.10 2.96
N LEU A 257 0.15 -6.03 3.77
CA LEU A 257 -0.12 -4.65 3.31
C LEU A 257 0.82 -4.22 2.17
N ALA A 258 2.09 -4.61 2.22
CA ALA A 258 3.08 -4.28 1.20
C ALA A 258 2.66 -4.78 -0.19
N PHE A 259 1.82 -5.81 -0.29
CA PHE A 259 1.34 -6.28 -1.58
C PHE A 259 0.45 -5.20 -2.25
N LEU A 260 -0.50 -4.64 -1.51
CA LEU A 260 -1.36 -3.55 -1.98
C LEU A 260 -0.54 -2.30 -2.31
N LEU A 261 0.38 -1.92 -1.43
CA LEU A 261 1.21 -0.72 -1.60
C LEU A 261 2.11 -0.82 -2.83
N MET A 262 2.73 -1.98 -3.03
CA MET A 262 3.55 -2.27 -4.21
C MET A 262 2.72 -2.16 -5.49
N ASP A 263 1.51 -2.72 -5.48
CA ASP A 263 0.66 -2.79 -6.67
C ASP A 263 0.07 -1.42 -7.05
N LEU A 264 -0.15 -0.54 -6.06
CA LEU A 264 -0.43 0.89 -6.27
C LEU A 264 0.78 1.63 -6.87
N CYS A 265 1.99 1.40 -6.35
CA CYS A 265 3.21 2.01 -6.90
C CYS A 265 3.46 1.56 -8.35
N PHE A 266 3.24 0.28 -8.65
CA PHE A 266 3.37 -0.26 -10.01
C PHE A 266 2.45 0.44 -11.02
N ARG A 267 1.26 0.85 -10.57
CA ARG A 267 0.27 1.59 -11.36
C ARG A 267 0.43 3.11 -11.27
N GLU A 268 1.60 3.59 -10.84
CA GLU A 268 1.94 5.01 -10.76
C GLU A 268 1.01 5.80 -9.81
N ARG A 269 0.40 5.10 -8.85
CA ARG A 269 -0.44 5.68 -7.78
C ARG A 269 0.28 5.69 -6.43
N THR A 270 1.52 6.17 -6.43
CA THR A 270 2.32 6.34 -5.22
C THR A 270 1.67 7.33 -4.24
N ASP A 271 0.90 8.29 -4.74
CA ASP A 271 0.04 9.19 -3.94
C ASP A 271 -0.92 8.39 -3.04
N LEU A 272 -1.62 7.41 -3.61
CA LEU A 272 -2.54 6.55 -2.88
C LEU A 272 -1.82 5.53 -2.00
N ALA A 273 -0.69 4.98 -2.46
CA ALA A 273 0.12 4.09 -1.63
C ALA A 273 0.61 4.82 -0.36
N SER A 274 1.05 6.07 -0.51
CA SER A 274 1.48 6.91 0.61
C SER A 274 0.33 7.16 1.58
N LEU A 275 -0.86 7.44 1.05
CA LEU A 275 -2.07 7.66 1.84
C LEU A 275 -2.47 6.42 2.64
N VAL A 276 -2.52 5.24 1.99
CA VAL A 276 -2.84 3.96 2.64
C VAL A 276 -1.83 3.64 3.74
N LEU A 277 -0.52 3.76 3.46
CA LEU A 277 0.51 3.49 4.45
C LEU A 277 0.36 4.40 5.67
N ASN A 278 0.26 5.72 5.46
CA ASN A 278 0.15 6.67 6.57
C ASN A 278 -1.10 6.42 7.42
N ARG A 279 -2.26 6.18 6.78
CA ARG A 279 -3.50 5.86 7.48
C ARG A 279 -3.39 4.56 8.27
N TYR A 280 -2.82 3.52 7.68
CA TYR A 280 -2.62 2.25 8.36
C TYR A 280 -1.71 2.39 9.59
N LEU A 281 -0.60 3.13 9.47
CA LEU A 281 0.31 3.40 10.60
C LEU A 281 -0.35 4.23 11.70
N ASP A 282 -1.15 5.24 11.34
CA ASP A 282 -1.92 6.05 12.30
C ASP A 282 -2.88 5.18 13.15
N LEU A 283 -3.44 4.12 12.57
CA LEU A 283 -4.38 3.22 13.25
C LEU A 283 -3.71 2.11 14.05
N THR A 284 -2.50 1.71 13.68
CA THR A 284 -1.87 0.47 14.16
C THR A 284 -0.60 0.69 14.98
N GLY A 285 0.08 1.83 14.80
CA GLY A 285 1.35 2.12 15.44
C GLY A 285 2.50 1.21 15.01
N GLU A 286 2.40 0.57 13.83
CA GLU A 286 3.44 -0.33 13.31
C GLU A 286 4.76 0.37 12.91
N ASP A 287 4.84 1.69 13.08
CA ASP A 287 6.03 2.53 12.91
C ASP A 287 6.73 2.86 14.24
N VAL A 288 6.12 2.56 15.38
CA VAL A 288 6.63 2.90 16.70
C VAL A 288 7.30 1.68 17.36
N PRO A 289 8.43 1.86 18.08
CA PRO A 289 8.94 0.84 18.99
C PRO A 289 7.89 0.42 20.03
N SER A 290 8.07 -0.76 20.64
CA SER A 290 7.17 -1.19 21.72
C SER A 290 7.31 -0.26 22.93
N PRO A 291 6.31 -0.20 23.84
CA PRO A 291 6.44 0.57 25.08
C PRO A 291 7.70 0.24 25.88
N GLU A 292 8.17 -1.00 25.79
CA GLU A 292 9.39 -1.52 26.42
C GLU A 292 10.66 -1.25 25.59
N GLY A 293 10.56 -0.46 24.52
CA GLY A 293 11.68 -0.10 23.65
C GLY A 293 12.13 -1.20 22.68
N ARG A 294 11.37 -2.30 22.53
CA ARG A 294 11.72 -3.35 21.56
C ARG A 294 11.54 -2.83 20.13
N PRO A 295 12.46 -3.12 19.20
CA PRO A 295 12.36 -2.70 17.82
C PRO A 295 11.30 -3.54 17.12
N VAL A 296 10.03 -3.20 17.31
CA VAL A 296 8.89 -3.84 16.62
C VAL A 296 8.34 -2.97 15.50
N GLY A 297 8.75 -1.70 15.41
CA GLY A 297 8.39 -0.82 14.29
C GLY A 297 8.93 -1.38 12.97
N GLY A 298 8.03 -1.68 12.03
CA GLY A 298 8.36 -2.44 10.82
C GLY A 298 8.82 -1.61 9.61
N LEU A 299 8.93 -0.29 9.75
CA LEU A 299 9.41 0.59 8.67
C LEU A 299 10.78 0.18 8.08
N PRO A 300 11.78 -0.30 8.85
CA PRO A 300 13.04 -0.78 8.27
C PRO A 300 12.87 -2.01 7.36
N ALA A 301 11.85 -2.83 7.58
CA ALA A 301 11.58 -4.04 6.79
C ALA A 301 10.72 -3.76 5.53
N LEU A 302 9.98 -2.64 5.51
CA LEU A 302 9.06 -2.31 4.42
C LEU A 302 9.70 -2.33 3.01
N PRO A 303 10.92 -1.80 2.78
CA PRO A 303 11.58 -1.89 1.47
C PRO A 303 11.76 -3.34 0.98
N LEU A 304 12.12 -4.25 1.89
CA LEU A 304 12.26 -5.67 1.58
C LEU A 304 10.90 -6.30 1.27
N PHE A 305 9.88 -6.00 2.07
CA PHE A 305 8.52 -6.49 1.84
C PHE A 305 7.98 -6.09 0.46
N LEU A 306 8.07 -4.81 0.11
CA LEU A 306 7.66 -4.30 -1.21
C LEU A 306 8.42 -4.98 -2.36
N SER A 307 9.74 -5.14 -2.20
CA SER A 307 10.59 -5.80 -3.20
C SER A 307 10.20 -7.25 -3.44
N VAL A 308 9.98 -8.03 -2.37
CA VAL A 308 9.62 -9.44 -2.52
C VAL A 308 8.24 -9.56 -3.16
N ARG A 309 7.25 -8.73 -2.78
CA ARG A 309 5.93 -8.73 -3.42
C ARG A 309 6.00 -8.37 -4.92
N ALA A 310 6.81 -7.38 -5.28
CA ALA A 310 7.05 -7.05 -6.69
C ALA A 310 7.69 -8.21 -7.47
N ALA A 311 8.69 -8.88 -6.89
CA ALA A 311 9.32 -10.05 -7.52
C ALA A 311 8.35 -11.25 -7.64
N VAL A 312 7.45 -11.45 -6.67
CA VAL A 312 6.35 -12.42 -6.77
C VAL A 312 5.43 -12.10 -7.95
N ARG A 313 5.09 -10.83 -8.17
CA ARG A 313 4.33 -10.43 -9.38
C ARG A 313 5.11 -10.63 -10.66
N ALA A 314 6.41 -10.34 -10.67
CA ALA A 314 7.26 -10.57 -11.82
C ALA A 314 7.23 -12.04 -12.27
N GLN A 315 7.45 -12.99 -11.35
CA GLN A 315 7.42 -14.42 -11.69
C GLN A 315 6.04 -14.91 -12.16
N VAL A 316 4.94 -14.45 -11.56
CA VAL A 316 3.58 -14.92 -11.88
C VAL A 316 3.18 -14.38 -13.24
N THR A 317 3.47 -13.11 -13.50
CA THR A 317 3.20 -12.44 -14.78
C THR A 317 4.01 -13.08 -15.91
N ALA A 318 5.30 -13.37 -15.69
CA ALA A 318 6.13 -14.10 -16.64
C ALA A 318 5.59 -15.52 -16.93
N ALA A 319 5.13 -16.24 -15.88
CA ALA A 319 4.54 -17.56 -16.03
C ALA A 319 3.19 -17.54 -16.76
N ALA A 320 2.39 -16.49 -16.57
CA ALA A 320 1.17 -16.27 -17.35
C ALA A 320 1.49 -15.97 -18.82
N ALA A 321 2.47 -15.10 -19.08
CA ALA A 321 2.91 -14.72 -20.43
C ALA A 321 3.39 -15.94 -21.25
N ARG A 322 4.13 -16.88 -20.63
CA ARG A 322 4.57 -18.12 -21.28
C ARG A 322 3.44 -18.99 -21.81
N ARG A 323 2.27 -18.94 -21.17
CA ARG A 323 1.09 -19.74 -21.54
C ARG A 323 0.23 -19.08 -22.61
N GLN A 324 0.53 -17.82 -22.96
CA GLN A 324 -0.17 -17.12 -24.03
C GLN A 324 0.24 -17.68 -25.39
N THR A 325 -0.74 -17.87 -26.27
CA THR A 325 -0.54 -18.37 -27.63
C THR A 325 -0.25 -17.25 -28.63
N THR A 326 -0.73 -16.02 -28.36
CA THR A 326 -0.53 -14.87 -29.24
C THR A 326 0.80 -14.17 -28.93
N PRO A 327 1.66 -13.90 -29.94
CA PRO A 327 2.93 -13.18 -29.75
C PRO A 327 2.76 -11.84 -29.02
N THR A 328 1.74 -11.05 -29.38
CA THR A 328 1.47 -9.74 -28.76
C THR A 328 1.20 -9.85 -27.26
N GLN A 329 0.36 -10.81 -26.85
CA GLN A 329 0.03 -11.03 -25.43
C GLN A 329 1.25 -11.54 -24.65
N LYS A 330 2.04 -12.41 -25.27
CA LYS A 330 3.29 -12.92 -24.70
C LYS A 330 4.30 -11.79 -24.47
N THR A 331 4.49 -10.91 -25.45
CA THR A 331 5.40 -9.76 -25.33
C THR A 331 4.89 -8.74 -24.30
N ALA A 332 3.60 -8.41 -24.31
CA ALA A 332 3.01 -7.49 -23.34
C ALA A 332 3.21 -7.99 -21.89
N GLY A 333 2.90 -9.27 -21.64
CA GLY A 333 3.12 -9.87 -20.32
C GLY A 333 4.60 -9.97 -19.93
N ALA A 334 5.51 -10.18 -20.89
CA ALA A 334 6.94 -10.13 -20.62
C ALA A 334 7.40 -8.72 -20.21
N VAL A 335 6.96 -7.68 -20.92
CA VAL A 335 7.25 -6.27 -20.57
C VAL A 335 6.70 -5.92 -19.18
N GLU A 336 5.48 -6.35 -18.88
CA GLU A 336 4.88 -6.14 -17.56
C GLU A 336 5.66 -6.87 -16.45
N ALA A 337 6.09 -8.10 -16.70
CA ALA A 337 6.89 -8.88 -15.77
C ALA A 337 8.25 -8.21 -15.50
N ASP A 338 8.95 -7.73 -16.53
CA ASP A 338 10.21 -6.98 -16.37
C ASP A 338 10.01 -5.73 -15.51
N ARG A 339 8.96 -4.92 -15.79
CA ARG A 339 8.64 -3.74 -14.97
C ARG A 339 8.49 -4.08 -13.49
N TYR A 340 7.87 -5.21 -13.15
CA TYR A 340 7.77 -5.65 -11.75
C TYR A 340 9.14 -5.99 -11.14
N LEU A 341 10.05 -6.62 -11.88
CA LEU A 341 11.41 -6.91 -11.38
C LEU A 341 12.25 -5.62 -11.21
N GLN A 342 12.12 -4.67 -12.14
CA GLN A 342 12.78 -3.36 -12.00
C GLN A 342 12.25 -2.62 -10.77
N LEU A 343 10.94 -2.62 -10.56
CA LEU A 343 10.33 -2.04 -9.36
C LEU A 343 10.81 -2.75 -8.07
N ALA A 344 10.95 -4.08 -8.10
CA ALA A 344 11.52 -4.84 -6.98
C ALA A 344 12.94 -4.39 -6.62
N LEU A 345 13.78 -4.11 -7.62
CA LEU A 345 15.13 -3.58 -7.44
C LEU A 345 15.13 -2.12 -6.95
N GLU A 346 14.16 -1.33 -7.40
CA GLU A 346 13.98 0.06 -7.00
C GLU A 346 13.65 0.21 -5.52
N PHE A 347 12.74 -0.63 -5.00
CA PHE A 347 12.42 -0.62 -3.56
C PHE A 347 13.62 -0.90 -2.66
N LEU A 348 14.62 -1.66 -3.14
CA LEU A 348 15.85 -1.96 -2.40
C LEU A 348 16.93 -0.87 -2.52
N ARG A 349 16.63 0.26 -3.18
CA ARG A 349 17.53 1.42 -3.18
C ARG A 349 17.55 2.05 -1.79
N ARG A 350 18.72 2.56 -1.41
CA ARG A 350 18.88 3.37 -0.20
C ARG A 350 18.86 4.83 -0.60
N ASP A 351 17.98 5.60 0.02
CA ASP A 351 17.99 7.06 -0.04
C ASP A 351 18.33 7.64 1.33
N ARG A 352 18.84 8.87 1.36
CA ARG A 352 19.08 9.59 2.62
C ARG A 352 17.78 10.24 3.08
N PRO A 353 17.26 9.87 4.26
CA PRO A 353 16.06 10.50 4.80
C PRO A 353 16.20 11.99 4.97
N ARG A 354 15.08 12.69 5.01
CA ARG A 354 14.99 14.10 5.37
C ARG A 354 13.79 14.37 6.24
N LEU A 355 13.85 15.48 6.96
CA LEU A 355 12.76 16.00 7.78
C LEU A 355 12.22 17.27 7.15
N VAL A 356 10.93 17.30 6.87
CA VAL A 356 10.21 18.51 6.49
C VAL A 356 9.23 18.85 7.60
N ALA A 357 9.14 20.13 7.99
CA ALA A 357 8.10 20.60 8.90
C ALA A 357 7.18 21.56 8.13
N VAL A 358 5.88 21.33 8.22
CA VAL A 358 4.83 22.13 7.60
C VAL A 358 4.04 22.81 8.72
N GLY A 359 4.23 24.13 8.83
CA GLY A 359 3.60 25.01 9.81
C GLY A 359 2.60 25.98 9.19
N GLY A 360 1.80 26.64 10.03
CA GLY A 360 0.79 27.61 9.63
C GLY A 360 -0.50 27.49 10.44
N PHE A 361 -1.31 28.54 10.46
CA PHE A 361 -2.58 28.55 11.20
C PHE A 361 -3.61 27.55 10.66
N SER A 362 -4.67 27.30 11.42
CA SER A 362 -5.79 26.46 10.99
C SER A 362 -6.38 26.95 9.65
N GLY A 363 -6.79 26.04 8.78
CA GLY A 363 -7.34 26.39 7.45
C GLY A 363 -6.30 26.73 6.37
N THR A 364 -5.00 26.83 6.68
CA THR A 364 -3.97 27.15 5.66
C THR A 364 -3.67 26.00 4.70
N GLY A 365 -4.16 24.79 4.96
CA GLY A 365 -3.95 23.62 4.09
C GLY A 365 -2.71 22.77 4.40
N LYS A 366 -2.14 22.88 5.61
CA LYS A 366 -0.97 22.11 6.05
C LYS A 366 -1.09 20.61 5.80
N SER A 367 -2.16 19.98 6.27
CA SER A 367 -2.37 18.54 6.13
C SER A 367 -2.55 18.11 4.68
N THR A 368 -3.10 18.98 3.82
CA THR A 368 -3.16 18.74 2.38
C THR A 368 -1.76 18.79 1.78
N LEU A 369 -0.98 19.84 2.04
CA LEU A 369 0.39 19.94 1.53
C LEU A 369 1.27 18.79 2.02
N ALA A 370 1.19 18.44 3.32
CA ALA A 370 1.96 17.36 3.91
C ALA A 370 1.64 16.01 3.24
N ARG A 371 0.35 15.74 2.99
CA ARG A 371 -0.10 14.54 2.29
C ARG A 371 0.38 14.49 0.85
N ASP A 372 0.26 15.60 0.12
CA ASP A 372 0.60 15.66 -1.30
C ASP A 372 2.12 15.66 -1.52
N LEU A 373 2.90 16.19 -0.56
CA LEU A 373 4.36 16.17 -0.58
C LEU A 373 4.94 14.81 -0.15
N ALA A 374 4.24 14.06 0.72
CA ALA A 374 4.70 12.77 1.22
C ALA A 374 5.18 11.78 0.14
N PRO A 375 4.42 11.48 -0.95
CA PRO A 375 4.85 10.53 -1.97
C PRO A 375 6.11 10.96 -2.73
N LEU A 376 6.47 12.25 -2.69
CA LEU A 376 7.62 12.81 -3.41
C LEU A 376 8.93 12.72 -2.61
N LEU A 377 8.86 12.30 -1.33
CA LEU A 377 10.00 12.32 -0.42
C LEU A 377 10.52 10.92 -0.06
N GLY A 378 11.76 10.64 -0.46
CA GLY A 378 12.43 9.39 -0.14
C GLY A 378 12.04 8.25 -1.07
N VAL A 379 12.25 7.02 -0.60
CA VAL A 379 11.84 5.82 -1.34
C VAL A 379 10.34 5.59 -1.22
N ALA A 380 9.73 4.93 -2.20
CA ALA A 380 8.31 4.58 -2.17
C ALA A 380 7.91 3.83 -0.86
N PRO A 381 6.66 4.02 -0.38
CA PRO A 381 5.62 4.89 -0.93
C PRO A 381 5.74 6.36 -0.42
N GLY A 382 6.94 6.82 -0.06
CA GLY A 382 7.20 8.21 0.35
C GLY A 382 7.43 8.38 1.85
N ALA A 383 7.27 9.60 2.34
CA ALA A 383 7.52 9.99 3.73
C ALA A 383 6.38 9.59 4.69
N ARG A 384 6.76 9.43 5.96
CA ARG A 384 5.82 9.32 7.08
C ARG A 384 5.36 10.71 7.50
N VAL A 385 4.06 10.97 7.46
CA VAL A 385 3.44 12.22 7.92
C VAL A 385 3.00 12.06 9.36
N LEU A 386 3.63 12.79 10.28
CA LEU A 386 3.27 12.82 11.69
C LEU A 386 2.48 14.09 11.99
N ARG A 387 1.23 13.94 12.40
CA ARG A 387 0.29 15.05 12.62
C ARG A 387 0.01 15.21 14.11
N THR A 388 0.13 16.43 14.63
CA THR A 388 -0.15 16.67 16.06
C THR A 388 -1.58 16.36 16.44
N ASP A 389 -2.54 16.55 15.53
CA ASP A 389 -3.95 16.26 15.79
C ASP A 389 -4.23 14.76 15.89
N VAL A 390 -3.58 13.94 15.04
CA VAL A 390 -3.66 12.47 15.13
C VAL A 390 -2.99 11.96 16.39
N ILE A 391 -1.79 12.46 16.73
CA ILE A 391 -1.08 12.09 17.96
C ILE A 391 -1.93 12.44 19.19
N ARG A 392 -2.58 13.61 19.19
CA ARG A 392 -3.49 14.01 20.26
C ARG A 392 -4.66 13.03 20.40
N LYS A 393 -5.30 12.61 19.30
CA LYS A 393 -6.36 11.58 19.33
C LYS A 393 -5.87 10.24 19.86
N GLN A 394 -4.69 9.80 19.45
CA GLN A 394 -4.06 8.58 19.97
C GLN A 394 -3.82 8.63 21.50
N LEU A 395 -3.37 9.77 22.04
CA LEU A 395 -3.18 9.94 23.49
C LEU A 395 -4.50 9.82 24.28
N PHE A 396 -5.63 10.13 23.65
CA PHE A 396 -6.97 10.02 24.24
C PHE A 396 -7.68 8.70 23.89
N GLY A 397 -7.01 7.77 23.20
CA GLY A 397 -7.60 6.50 22.78
C GLY A 397 -8.69 6.64 21.71
N LEU A 398 -8.70 7.76 20.99
CA LEU A 398 -9.70 8.08 19.97
C LEU A 398 -9.18 7.75 18.57
N ALA A 399 -10.09 7.32 17.69
CA ALA A 399 -9.81 7.16 16.27
C ALA A 399 -9.58 8.54 15.61
N PRO A 400 -8.81 8.64 14.51
CA PRO A 400 -8.43 9.93 13.94
C PRO A 400 -9.60 10.81 13.49
N ASP A 401 -10.78 10.24 13.23
CA ASP A 401 -12.01 10.92 12.80
C ASP A 401 -12.95 11.30 13.95
N GLN A 402 -12.64 10.90 15.19
CA GLN A 402 -13.40 11.26 16.39
C GLN A 402 -12.97 12.64 16.92
N ALA A 403 -13.93 13.43 17.40
CA ALA A 403 -13.64 14.77 17.93
C ALA A 403 -12.96 14.67 19.32
N LEU A 404 -11.99 15.54 19.56
CA LEU A 404 -11.31 15.65 20.84
C LEU A 404 -12.11 16.48 21.85
N PRO A 405 -12.02 16.15 23.15
CA PRO A 405 -12.55 16.99 24.20
C PRO A 405 -11.61 18.19 24.50
N ASP A 406 -12.11 19.23 25.14
CA ASP A 406 -11.37 20.48 25.39
C ASP A 406 -10.07 20.27 26.20
N GLU A 407 -10.06 19.28 27.10
CA GLU A 407 -8.90 18.92 27.93
C GLU A 407 -7.69 18.50 27.08
N ALA A 408 -7.91 18.08 25.83
CA ALA A 408 -6.86 17.71 24.89
C ALA A 408 -6.03 18.91 24.40
N TYR A 409 -6.50 20.15 24.60
CA TYR A 409 -5.83 21.37 24.15
C TYR A 409 -5.13 22.14 25.27
N THR A 410 -4.94 21.51 26.43
CA THR A 410 -4.16 22.10 27.53
C THR A 410 -2.67 22.20 27.19
N PRO A 411 -1.92 23.18 27.76
CA PRO A 411 -0.48 23.29 27.53
C PRO A 411 0.32 22.04 27.92
N ALA A 412 -0.10 21.34 28.98
CA ALA A 412 0.53 20.10 29.43
C ALA A 412 0.37 18.98 28.38
N VAL A 413 -0.84 18.78 27.85
CA VAL A 413 -1.08 17.84 26.75
C VAL A 413 -0.31 18.26 25.50
N GLY A 414 -0.25 19.56 25.20
CA GLY A 414 0.57 20.10 24.11
C GLY A 414 2.04 19.68 24.21
N ALA A 415 2.65 19.78 25.40
CA ALA A 415 4.02 19.32 25.63
C ALA A 415 4.18 17.81 25.38
N THR A 416 3.24 16.99 25.86
CA THR A 416 3.25 15.54 25.62
C THR A 416 3.11 15.18 24.13
N VAL A 417 2.25 15.89 23.38
CA VAL A 417 2.08 15.70 21.94
C VAL A 417 3.38 15.98 21.20
N TYR A 418 4.07 17.08 21.52
CA TYR A 418 5.33 17.44 20.87
C TYR A 418 6.49 16.50 21.23
N ASP A 419 6.54 15.98 22.45
CA ASP A 419 7.55 14.96 22.80
C ASP A 419 7.28 13.62 22.08
N ARG A 420 6.01 13.21 21.95
CA ARG A 420 5.63 12.05 21.14
C ARG A 420 5.96 12.24 19.66
N LEU A 421 5.67 13.42 19.11
CA LEU A 421 6.03 13.81 17.75
C LEU A 421 7.54 13.70 17.51
N ARG A 422 8.35 14.26 18.43
CA ARG A 422 9.82 14.19 18.41
C ARG A 422 10.30 12.74 18.41
N THR A 423 9.80 11.93 19.35
CA THR A 423 10.21 10.52 19.52
C THR A 423 9.89 9.69 18.28
N GLN A 424 8.67 9.83 17.73
CA GLN A 424 8.28 9.13 16.51
C GLN A 424 9.08 9.58 15.29
N ALA A 425 9.36 10.88 15.16
CA ALA A 425 10.16 11.41 14.06
C ALA A 425 11.58 10.86 14.08
N VAL A 426 12.25 10.84 15.24
CA VAL A 426 13.58 10.25 15.39
C VAL A 426 13.58 8.76 15.03
N ALA A 427 12.60 7.99 15.52
CA ALA A 427 12.47 6.57 15.21
C ALA A 427 12.29 6.32 13.70
N CYS A 428 11.44 7.08 13.03
CA CYS A 428 11.21 6.96 11.59
C CYS A 428 12.45 7.34 10.76
N LEU A 429 13.14 8.43 11.12
CA LEU A 429 14.38 8.84 10.46
C LEU A 429 15.48 7.78 10.63
N ALA A 430 15.62 7.22 11.84
CA ALA A 430 16.56 6.12 12.13
C ALA A 430 16.20 4.84 11.35
N ALA A 431 14.91 4.61 11.08
CA ALA A 431 14.42 3.53 10.23
C ALA A 431 14.66 3.77 8.72
N GLY A 432 15.33 4.85 8.34
CA GLY A 432 15.61 5.17 6.93
C GLY A 432 14.43 5.79 6.19
N ARG A 433 13.44 6.33 6.89
CA ARG A 433 12.23 6.93 6.32
C ARG A 433 12.26 8.45 6.44
N SER A 434 12.01 9.17 5.34
CA SER A 434 11.76 10.61 5.39
C SER A 434 10.51 10.91 6.20
N VAL A 435 10.48 12.04 6.90
CA VAL A 435 9.39 12.42 7.80
C VAL A 435 8.88 13.81 7.44
N ILE A 436 7.57 13.98 7.47
CA ILE A 436 6.89 15.28 7.43
C ILE A 436 6.21 15.50 8.78
N LEU A 437 6.54 16.59 9.47
CA LEU A 437 5.83 17.04 10.67
C LEU A 437 4.74 18.03 10.26
N ASP A 438 3.50 17.72 10.57
CA ASP A 438 2.34 18.58 10.32
C ASP A 438 1.78 19.06 11.67
N ALA A 439 2.02 20.33 11.97
CA ALA A 439 1.57 21.00 13.19
C ALA A 439 1.35 22.48 12.92
N VAL A 440 0.69 23.18 13.85
CA VAL A 440 0.55 24.64 13.72
C VAL A 440 1.91 25.35 13.81
N PHE A 441 2.80 24.88 14.69
CA PHE A 441 4.13 25.45 14.92
C PHE A 441 4.10 26.96 15.24
N ALA A 442 3.10 27.39 16.01
CA ALA A 442 2.89 28.80 16.34
C ALA A 442 4.02 29.37 17.20
N ARG A 443 4.61 28.56 18.10
CA ARG A 443 5.64 29.03 19.04
C ARG A 443 7.05 28.84 18.48
N PRO A 444 7.99 29.77 18.73
CA PRO A 444 9.40 29.62 18.35
C PRO A 444 10.01 28.31 18.84
N GLU A 445 9.78 27.92 20.10
CA GLU A 445 10.31 26.66 20.66
C GLU A 445 9.81 25.39 19.92
N GLU A 446 8.58 25.40 19.39
CA GLU A 446 8.05 24.28 18.60
C GLU A 446 8.79 24.16 17.25
N ARG A 447 9.11 25.31 16.64
CA ARG A 447 9.87 25.36 15.39
C ARG A 447 11.33 24.95 15.60
N GLU A 448 11.93 25.37 16.70
CA GLU A 448 13.28 24.94 17.09
C GLU A 448 13.34 23.44 17.38
N LEU A 449 12.30 22.86 17.98
CA LEU A 449 12.21 21.42 18.22
C LEU A 449 12.30 20.64 16.90
N ALA A 450 11.60 21.07 15.85
CA ALA A 450 11.67 20.41 14.54
C ALA A 450 13.10 20.45 13.97
N ALA A 451 13.80 21.58 14.10
CA ALA A 451 15.20 21.70 13.68
C ALA A 451 16.14 20.82 14.52
N LYS A 452 15.92 20.73 15.83
CA LYS A 452 16.69 19.87 16.74
C LYS A 452 16.55 18.39 16.38
N VAL A 453 15.35 17.91 16.05
CA VAL A 453 15.12 16.52 15.59
C VAL A 453 15.99 16.19 14.37
N ALA A 454 15.99 17.08 13.37
CA ALA A 454 16.81 16.87 12.18
C ALA A 454 18.31 16.89 12.49
N ALA A 455 18.75 17.80 13.37
CA ALA A 455 20.15 17.89 13.79
C ALA A 455 20.61 16.64 14.57
N GLU A 456 19.81 16.16 15.52
CA GLU A 456 20.05 14.92 16.28
C GLU A 456 20.16 13.70 15.34
N ALA A 457 19.26 13.61 14.36
CA ALA A 457 19.28 12.55 13.36
C ALA A 457 20.37 12.74 12.28
N ARG A 458 21.06 13.90 12.24
CA ARG A 458 21.98 14.32 11.16
C ARG A 458 21.34 14.28 9.77
N MET A 459 20.06 14.64 9.69
CA MET A 459 19.26 14.65 8.47
C MET A 459 19.03 16.07 7.99
N ARG A 460 18.72 16.22 6.69
CA ARG A 460 18.36 17.52 6.13
C ARG A 460 17.04 18.00 6.70
N PHE A 461 16.96 19.30 7.01
CA PHE A 461 15.76 19.96 7.50
C PHE A 461 15.21 20.96 6.49
N THR A 462 13.90 21.00 6.34
CA THR A 462 13.20 22.05 5.59
C THR A 462 11.97 22.49 6.37
N GLY A 463 11.93 23.75 6.82
CA GLY A 463 10.77 24.35 7.44
C GLY A 463 9.96 25.14 6.42
N LEU A 464 8.67 24.83 6.32
CA LEU A 464 7.71 25.48 5.44
C LEU A 464 6.60 26.11 6.29
N TRP A 465 6.28 27.38 6.05
CA TRP A 465 5.21 28.10 6.74
C TRP A 465 4.14 28.56 5.75
N LEU A 466 2.93 28.05 5.90
CA LEU A 466 1.80 28.40 5.04
C LEU A 466 1.07 29.61 5.62
N GLN A 467 0.83 30.60 4.77
CA GLN A 467 0.14 31.84 5.12
C GLN A 467 -0.92 32.16 4.07
N ALA A 468 -2.10 32.60 4.51
CA ALA A 468 -3.12 33.18 3.65
C ALA A 468 -3.93 34.23 4.44
N PRO A 469 -4.62 35.16 3.74
CA PRO A 469 -5.55 36.10 4.35
C PRO A 469 -6.65 35.43 5.19
N GLU A 470 -7.04 36.06 6.30
CA GLU A 470 -8.04 35.55 7.26
C GLU A 470 -9.35 35.12 6.59
N ASN A 471 -9.87 35.94 5.67
CA ASN A 471 -11.12 35.68 4.98
C ASN A 471 -11.08 34.36 4.18
N ILE A 472 -9.92 34.01 3.60
CA ILE A 472 -9.73 32.73 2.89
C ILE A 472 -9.71 31.57 3.88
N LEU A 473 -9.02 31.73 5.02
CA LEU A 473 -8.93 30.69 6.05
C LEU A 473 -10.29 30.40 6.69
N ALA A 474 -11.04 31.45 7.03
CA ALA A 474 -12.38 31.34 7.59
C ALA A 474 -13.35 30.62 6.63
N GLU A 475 -13.32 30.97 5.34
CA GLU A 475 -14.14 30.31 4.32
C GLU A 475 -13.80 28.82 4.17
N ARG A 476 -12.51 28.45 4.21
CA ARG A 476 -12.09 27.04 4.15
C ARG A 476 -12.57 26.24 5.35
N LEU A 477 -12.53 26.81 6.56
CA LEU A 477 -13.02 26.15 7.76
C LEU A 477 -14.54 25.91 7.70
N ARG A 478 -15.32 26.90 7.24
CA ARG A 478 -16.77 26.74 7.05
C ARG A 478 -17.11 25.63 6.04
N ARG A 479 -16.39 25.56 4.92
CA ARG A 479 -16.58 24.48 3.94
C ARG A 479 -16.24 23.11 4.50
N ARG A 480 -15.19 23.03 5.34
CA ARG A 480 -14.79 21.78 5.99
C ARG A 480 -15.82 21.26 6.97
N GLU A 481 -16.47 22.15 7.73
CA GLU A 481 -17.57 21.77 8.63
C GLU A 481 -18.77 21.16 7.89
N GLN A 482 -18.94 21.49 6.61
CA GLN A 482 -19.99 20.98 5.73
C GLN A 482 -19.59 19.68 5.00
N ASP A 483 -18.32 19.25 5.09
CA ASP A 483 -17.85 18.03 4.46
C ASP A 483 -18.23 16.80 5.31
N PRO A 484 -18.96 15.80 4.76
CA PRO A 484 -19.27 14.58 5.49
C PRO A 484 -18.03 13.75 5.86
N VAL A 485 -16.88 13.98 5.22
CA VAL A 485 -15.60 13.32 5.56
C VAL A 485 -14.88 14.11 6.65
N ARG A 486 -14.94 13.62 7.89
CA ARG A 486 -14.20 14.23 9.02
C ARG A 486 -12.69 14.04 8.87
N ASP A 487 -11.97 15.15 8.73
CA ASP A 487 -10.51 15.21 8.88
C ASP A 487 -10.13 15.10 10.36
N ALA A 488 -8.87 14.77 10.65
CA ALA A 488 -8.36 14.66 12.01
C ALA A 488 -8.24 15.99 12.76
N SER A 489 -8.38 17.13 12.08
CA SER A 489 -8.25 18.45 12.68
C SER A 489 -9.61 18.97 13.16
N ASP A 490 -9.74 19.17 14.47
CA ASP A 490 -10.97 19.65 15.11
C ASP A 490 -11.06 21.19 15.19
N ALA A 491 -10.18 21.91 14.48
CA ALA A 491 -10.14 23.37 14.56
C ALA A 491 -11.37 24.04 13.93
N ASP A 492 -11.93 25.03 14.62
CA ASP A 492 -13.05 25.85 14.13
C ASP A 492 -12.61 27.31 13.93
N LEU A 493 -13.57 28.17 13.57
CA LEU A 493 -13.31 29.61 13.41
C LEU A 493 -12.80 30.28 14.71
N PRO A 494 -13.39 30.05 15.90
CA PRO A 494 -12.82 30.49 17.18
C PRO A 494 -11.35 30.12 17.39
N VAL A 495 -10.96 28.88 17.08
CA VAL A 495 -9.56 28.42 17.18
C VAL A 495 -8.65 29.20 16.23
N LEU A 496 -9.07 29.44 14.98
CA LEU A 496 -8.30 30.24 14.03
C LEU A 496 -8.08 31.67 14.55
N LEU A 497 -9.14 32.34 14.98
CA LEU A 497 -9.06 33.73 15.47
C LEU A 497 -8.14 33.83 16.69
N SER A 498 -8.25 32.87 17.63
CA SER A 498 -7.36 32.78 18.79
C SER A 498 -5.89 32.62 18.38
N GLN A 499 -5.59 31.79 17.38
CA GLN A 499 -4.23 31.62 16.85
C GLN A 499 -3.71 32.91 16.21
N MET A 500 -4.52 33.59 15.38
CA MET A 500 -4.13 34.83 14.72
C MET A 500 -3.89 35.97 15.71
N CYS A 501 -4.73 36.09 16.75
CA CYS A 501 -4.55 37.06 17.83
C CYS A 501 -3.25 36.85 18.61
N ARG A 502 -2.87 35.60 18.88
CA ARG A 502 -1.59 35.26 19.54
C ARG A 502 -0.39 35.51 18.63
N GLY A 503 -0.57 35.34 17.32
CA GLY A 503 0.50 35.45 16.33
C GLY A 503 1.48 34.27 16.35
N ALA A 504 2.36 34.22 15.35
CA ALA A 504 3.39 33.18 15.20
C ALA A 504 4.80 33.64 15.61
N GLY A 505 4.95 34.90 16.04
CA GLY A 505 6.25 35.54 16.27
C GLY A 505 7.10 35.65 14.99
N ASP A 506 8.43 35.68 15.15
CA ASP A 506 9.38 35.67 14.03
C ASP A 506 9.45 34.28 13.38
N VAL A 507 8.93 34.17 12.16
CA VAL A 507 8.92 32.92 11.38
C VAL A 507 10.07 32.94 10.37
N ARG A 508 11.10 32.14 10.64
CA ARG A 508 12.31 31.99 9.80
C ARG A 508 12.25 30.86 8.78
N TRP A 509 11.09 30.20 8.68
CA TRP A 509 10.84 29.16 7.70
C TRP A 509 10.51 29.75 6.33
N ALA A 510 10.59 28.96 5.27
CA ALA A 510 10.19 29.41 3.95
C ALA A 510 8.68 29.65 3.92
N ILE A 511 8.26 30.89 3.63
CA ILE A 511 6.86 31.28 3.61
C ILE A 511 6.25 30.90 2.26
N LEU A 512 5.14 30.17 2.29
CA LEU A 512 4.37 29.76 1.12
C LEU A 512 2.98 30.42 1.16
N ASP A 513 2.59 31.05 0.05
CA ASP A 513 1.27 31.66 -0.09
C ASP A 513 0.20 30.58 -0.32
N ALA A 514 -0.52 30.26 0.74
CA ALA A 514 -1.63 29.31 0.73
C ALA A 514 -2.92 29.86 0.10
N GLY A 515 -2.94 31.13 -0.35
CA GLY A 515 -3.99 31.70 -1.19
C GLY A 515 -3.93 31.23 -2.64
N MET A 516 -2.76 30.76 -3.11
CA MET A 516 -2.59 30.19 -4.44
C MET A 516 -3.28 28.82 -4.60
N PRO A 517 -3.47 28.35 -5.86
CA PRO A 517 -3.94 26.99 -6.10
C PRO A 517 -3.04 25.94 -5.42
N PRO A 518 -3.59 24.86 -4.82
CA PRO A 518 -2.82 23.86 -4.08
C PRO A 518 -1.64 23.27 -4.86
N ALA A 519 -1.81 23.04 -6.16
CA ALA A 519 -0.75 22.52 -7.03
C ALA A 519 0.45 23.48 -7.16
N ALA A 520 0.24 24.81 -7.08
CA ALA A 520 1.32 25.78 -7.11
C ALA A 520 2.10 25.79 -5.79
N VAL A 521 1.39 25.69 -4.67
CA VAL A 521 1.98 25.57 -3.32
C VAL A 521 2.81 24.28 -3.22
N LEU A 522 2.28 23.16 -3.73
CA LEU A 522 2.99 21.88 -3.77
C LEU A 522 4.30 21.96 -4.56
N ARG A 523 4.29 22.56 -5.76
CA ARG A 523 5.51 22.72 -6.56
C ARG A 523 6.58 23.53 -5.84
N GLN A 524 6.20 24.64 -5.20
CA GLN A 524 7.15 25.43 -4.41
C GLN A 524 7.71 24.66 -3.21
N ALA A 525 6.84 23.91 -2.52
CA ALA A 525 7.25 23.07 -1.41
C ALA A 525 8.20 21.95 -1.86
N GLU A 526 7.92 21.32 -2.99
CA GLU A 526 8.75 20.30 -3.61
C GLU A 526 10.14 20.85 -3.97
N GLU A 527 10.20 22.00 -4.65
CA GLU A 527 11.46 22.66 -4.99
C GLU A 527 12.31 22.94 -3.75
N LEU A 528 11.69 23.40 -2.66
CA LEU A 528 12.39 23.69 -1.41
C LEU A 528 12.83 22.41 -0.68
N ALA A 529 11.96 21.41 -0.61
CA ALA A 529 12.20 20.18 0.12
C ALA A 529 13.19 19.25 -0.59
N LEU A 530 13.26 19.29 -1.92
CA LEU A 530 14.13 18.45 -2.74
C LEU A 530 15.47 19.09 -3.13
N ARG A 531 15.65 20.39 -2.91
CA ARG A 531 16.91 21.12 -3.20
C ARG A 531 18.15 20.33 -2.75
N PRO A 532 19.14 20.11 -3.64
CA PRO A 532 20.44 19.60 -3.24
C PRO A 532 21.07 20.57 -2.23
N ALA A 533 21.75 20.06 -1.21
CA ALA A 533 22.60 20.93 -0.39
C ALA A 533 23.64 21.55 -1.34
N ALA A 534 23.76 22.88 -1.34
CA ALA A 534 24.92 23.51 -1.96
C ALA A 534 26.16 22.87 -1.34
N GLU A 535 26.97 22.18 -2.15
CA GLU A 535 28.27 21.71 -1.69
C GLU A 535 29.00 22.94 -1.15
N GLY A 536 29.28 22.93 0.15
CA GLY A 536 30.01 24.01 0.78
C GLY A 536 31.29 24.22 -0.01
N ARG A 537 31.34 25.36 -0.73
CA ARG A 537 32.60 25.90 -1.24
C ARG A 537 33.48 26.11 -0.01
N THR A 538 34.29 25.12 0.31
CA THR A 538 35.47 25.30 1.15
C THR A 538 36.35 26.25 0.36
N GLY A 539 36.28 27.52 0.73
CA GLY A 539 37.15 28.56 0.22
C GLY A 539 38.59 28.17 0.50
N ARG A 540 39.25 27.58 -0.49
CA ARG A 540 40.70 27.61 -0.62
C ARG A 540 40.98 28.67 -1.67
N PRO A 541 41.69 29.77 -1.34
CA PRO A 541 42.03 30.76 -2.34
C PRO A 541 42.92 30.10 -3.40
N PRO A 542 42.79 30.46 -4.69
CA PRO A 542 43.64 29.90 -5.72
C PRO A 542 45.08 30.37 -5.47
N THR A 543 45.94 29.46 -5.02
CA THR A 543 47.38 29.67 -5.02
C THR A 543 47.82 29.84 -6.47
N GLY A 544 48.34 31.03 -6.76
CA GLY A 544 48.74 31.47 -8.09
C GLY A 544 49.66 30.48 -8.80
N ARG A 545 49.36 30.26 -10.08
CA ARG A 545 50.36 29.86 -11.07
C ARG A 545 50.41 30.98 -12.11
N ALA A 546 51.63 31.48 -12.30
CA ALA A 546 51.98 32.58 -13.17
C ALA A 546 51.38 32.42 -14.58
N ALA A 547 50.65 33.45 -15.01
CA ALA A 547 50.27 33.65 -16.39
C ALA A 547 51.55 33.96 -17.20
N ARG A 548 51.79 33.18 -18.26
CA ARG A 548 52.65 33.61 -19.36
C ARG A 548 51.84 34.55 -20.24
N SER A 549 52.39 35.75 -20.38
CA SER A 549 52.01 36.82 -21.29
C SER A 549 52.03 36.36 -22.75
N VAL A 550 50.95 36.61 -23.50
CA VAL A 550 51.03 37.01 -24.90
C VAL A 550 49.93 38.04 -25.14
N ASP A 551 50.36 39.24 -25.52
CA ASP A 551 49.55 40.42 -25.82
C ASP A 551 48.86 40.34 -27.20
N PRO A 552 47.87 41.23 -27.47
CA PRO A 552 46.88 41.10 -28.52
C PRO A 552 47.27 41.81 -29.82
N ILE A 553 46.75 41.33 -30.95
CA ILE A 553 46.72 42.09 -32.21
C ILE A 553 45.28 42.15 -32.74
N PHE A 554 44.89 43.39 -33.01
CA PHE A 554 43.65 43.90 -33.59
C PHE A 554 43.33 43.35 -34.98
N GLY A 555 42.03 43.41 -35.36
CA GLY A 555 41.67 43.85 -36.72
C GLY A 555 40.57 43.08 -37.45
N SER A 556 39.36 43.67 -37.46
CA SER A 556 38.47 43.87 -38.62
C SER A 556 38.06 42.70 -39.56
N GLY A 557 36.75 42.49 -39.69
CA GLY A 557 36.10 42.19 -40.99
C GLY A 557 34.95 41.15 -40.96
N PRO A 558 33.88 41.29 -41.79
CA PRO A 558 32.56 40.72 -41.51
C PRO A 558 32.08 39.57 -42.42
N PHE A 559 31.23 38.67 -41.87
CA PHE A 559 30.19 37.77 -42.49
C PHE A 559 30.58 36.90 -43.73
N PRO A 560 29.67 36.09 -44.32
CA PRO A 560 29.02 34.83 -43.86
C PRO A 560 29.26 33.63 -44.82
N GLY A 561 28.88 32.38 -44.43
CA GLY A 561 28.50 31.35 -45.42
C GLY A 561 28.80 29.87 -45.09
N MET A 562 27.72 29.07 -45.06
CA MET A 562 27.56 27.67 -45.54
C MET A 562 28.78 26.72 -45.41
N ARG A 563 28.75 25.65 -44.61
CA ARG A 563 28.03 24.37 -44.82
C ARG A 563 28.23 23.49 -43.59
#